data_AF-A0A524HDW9-F1
#
_entry.id   AF-A0A524HDW9-F1
#
_cell.length_a   1.000
_cell.length_b   1.000
_cell.length_c   1.000
_cell.angle_alpha   90.00
_cell.angle_beta   90.00
_cell.angle_gamma   90.00
#
_symmetry.space_group_name_H-M   'P 1'
#
loop_
_entity.id
_entity.type
_entity.pdbx_description
1 polymer ?
#
loop_
_entity_poly.entity_id
_entity_poly.type
_entity_poly.pdbx_seq_one_letter_code
_entity_poly.pdbx_strand_id
1 'polypeptide(L)'
;MSFDPSSLNNFLLIAAALGGAFLAALWLSLMVWTYRDIKNRVKDPLVRILAVLVVAVLFLPGIVVYLILRPPQTMEDEYQHMLEEEALLQAIEERSACPGCGRHTAEDWIVCPNCYTKLMKSCQSCGRLMKLPWSLCPYCGTPEPGKRIEDLTYSEVSRAVNIQEVEDDLEVDLKLEREDNTPPLDDLSDEDLINQL
;
A
#
# COMPACT_ATOMS: atom_id res chain seq x y z
N MET A 1 -49.51 -50.17 30.14
CA MET A 1 -49.19 -49.63 28.80
C MET A 1 -47.99 -50.39 28.29
N SER A 2 -48.18 -51.33 27.37
CA SER A 2 -47.10 -52.07 26.73
C SER A 2 -46.42 -51.16 25.71
N PHE A 3 -45.14 -50.84 25.92
CA PHE A 3 -44.36 -50.14 24.91
C PHE A 3 -43.89 -51.17 23.88
N ASP A 4 -44.48 -51.13 22.69
CA ASP A 4 -44.03 -51.97 21.59
C ASP A 4 -42.64 -51.50 21.11
N PRO A 5 -41.63 -52.39 21.08
CA PRO A 5 -40.25 -52.04 20.72
C PRO A 5 -40.12 -51.54 19.28
N SER A 6 -41.04 -51.94 18.39
CA SER A 6 -41.10 -51.48 17.00
C SER A 6 -41.47 -50.00 16.88
N SER A 7 -42.46 -49.53 17.64
CA SER A 7 -42.83 -48.11 17.67
C SER A 7 -41.69 -47.25 18.21
N LEU A 8 -41.01 -47.71 19.27
CA LEU A 8 -39.83 -47.05 19.82
C LEU A 8 -38.72 -46.89 18.78
N ASN A 9 -38.40 -47.93 18.02
CA ASN A 9 -37.39 -47.85 16.97
C ASN A 9 -37.77 -46.86 15.86
N ASN A 10 -39.03 -46.86 15.43
CA ASN A 10 -39.52 -45.90 14.42
C ASN A 10 -39.44 -44.46 14.92
N PHE A 11 -39.83 -44.19 16.18
CA PHE A 11 -39.66 -42.87 16.79
C PHE A 11 -38.18 -42.48 16.87
N LEU A 12 -37.30 -43.41 17.22
CA LEU A 12 -35.86 -43.17 17.32
C LEU A 12 -35.24 -42.85 15.95
N LEU A 13 -35.64 -43.57 14.90
CA LEU A 13 -35.21 -43.32 13.53
C LEU A 13 -35.67 -41.95 13.02
N ILE A 14 -36.92 -41.58 13.28
CA ILE A 14 -37.45 -40.26 12.90
C ILE A 14 -36.72 -39.15 13.68
N ALA A 15 -36.51 -39.32 14.98
CA ALA A 15 -35.78 -38.37 15.81
C ALA A 15 -34.32 -38.22 15.37
N ALA A 16 -33.65 -39.31 15.04
CA ALA A 16 -32.27 -39.30 14.53
C ALA A 16 -32.18 -38.62 13.16
N ALA A 17 -33.12 -38.89 12.25
CA ALA A 17 -33.17 -38.23 10.95
C ALA A 17 -33.38 -36.71 11.09
N LEU A 18 -34.28 -36.29 11.97
CA LEU A 18 -34.59 -34.88 12.22
C LEU A 18 -33.42 -34.16 12.92
N GLY A 19 -32.79 -34.82 13.89
CA GLY A 19 -31.58 -34.32 14.56
C GLY A 19 -30.39 -34.21 13.60
N GLY A 20 -30.19 -35.20 12.73
CA GLY A 20 -29.17 -35.17 11.68
C GLY A 20 -29.39 -34.04 10.68
N ALA A 21 -30.62 -33.82 10.23
CA ALA A 21 -30.97 -32.71 9.34
C ALA A 21 -30.70 -31.35 9.99
N PHE A 22 -31.04 -31.19 11.28
CA PHE A 22 -30.81 -29.95 12.02
C PHE A 22 -29.30 -29.68 12.21
N LEU A 23 -28.53 -30.71 12.56
CA LEU A 23 -27.07 -30.62 12.66
C LEU A 23 -26.44 -30.26 11.31
N ALA A 24 -26.89 -30.86 10.21
CA ALA A 24 -26.40 -30.53 8.88
C ALA A 24 -26.70 -29.08 8.48
N ALA A 25 -27.91 -28.59 8.78
CA ALA A 25 -28.27 -27.19 8.53
C ALA A 25 -27.41 -26.22 9.36
N LEU A 26 -27.19 -26.53 10.63
CA LEU A 26 -26.34 -25.74 11.53
C LEU A 26 -24.89 -25.74 11.04
N TRP A 27 -24.38 -26.89 10.61
CA TRP A 27 -23.05 -27.02 10.02
C TRP A 27 -22.85 -26.15 8.78
N LEU A 28 -23.78 -26.24 7.82
CA LEU A 28 -23.73 -25.46 6.59
C LEU A 28 -23.87 -23.96 6.88
N SER A 29 -24.72 -23.59 7.83
CA SER A 29 -24.86 -22.20 8.27
C SER A 29 -23.53 -21.66 8.82
N LEU A 30 -22.82 -22.43 9.64
CA LEU A 30 -21.51 -22.08 10.17
C LEU A 30 -20.43 -21.97 9.08
N MET A 31 -20.44 -22.90 8.13
CA MET A 31 -19.53 -22.86 6.98
C MET A 31 -19.75 -21.59 6.13
N VAL A 32 -21.00 -21.24 5.84
CA VAL A 32 -21.34 -20.03 5.07
C VAL A 32 -21.03 -18.76 5.86
N TRP A 33 -21.28 -18.74 7.17
CA TRP A 33 -20.99 -17.60 8.04
C TRP A 33 -19.49 -17.31 8.12
N THR A 34 -18.67 -18.34 8.34
CA THR A 34 -17.21 -18.22 8.37
C THR A 34 -16.64 -17.76 7.03
N TYR A 35 -17.13 -18.30 5.92
CA TYR A 35 -16.73 -17.85 4.59
C TYR A 35 -17.05 -16.36 4.35
N ARG A 36 -18.25 -15.90 4.73
CA ARG A 36 -18.62 -14.47 4.62
C ARG A 36 -17.82 -13.58 5.56
N ASP A 37 -17.51 -14.03 6.78
CA ASP A 37 -16.73 -13.25 7.75
C ASP A 37 -15.28 -13.04 7.28
N ILE A 38 -14.62 -14.07 6.73
CA ILE A 38 -13.22 -13.97 6.27
C ILE A 38 -13.10 -13.14 4.99
N LYS A 39 -14.09 -13.22 4.08
CA LYS A 39 -14.07 -12.48 2.82
C LYS A 39 -13.89 -10.97 3.01
N ASN A 40 -14.45 -10.43 4.10
CA ASN A 40 -14.40 -9.00 4.38
C ASN A 40 -13.17 -8.59 5.21
N ARG A 41 -12.38 -9.55 5.72
CA ARG A 41 -11.30 -9.31 6.69
C ARG A 41 -9.90 -9.67 6.20
N VAL A 42 -9.76 -10.54 5.20
CA VAL A 42 -8.45 -11.05 4.75
C VAL A 42 -8.34 -11.08 3.23
N LYS A 43 -7.29 -10.41 2.70
CA LYS A 43 -6.92 -10.39 1.27
C LYS A 43 -6.37 -11.74 0.78
N ASP A 44 -5.67 -12.48 1.65
CA ASP A 44 -5.02 -13.74 1.29
C ASP A 44 -6.00 -14.90 1.10
N PRO A 45 -6.02 -15.53 -0.10
CA PRO A 45 -6.93 -16.63 -0.41
C PRO A 45 -6.59 -17.92 0.35
N LEU A 46 -5.32 -18.14 0.71
CA LEU A 46 -4.87 -19.35 1.42
C LEU A 46 -5.41 -19.42 2.86
N VAL A 47 -5.36 -18.30 3.58
CA VAL A 47 -5.89 -18.20 4.96
C VAL A 47 -7.40 -18.41 4.97
N ARG A 48 -8.10 -17.93 3.92
CA ARG A 48 -9.54 -18.15 3.74
C ARG A 48 -9.89 -19.64 3.59
N ILE A 49 -9.14 -20.36 2.76
CA ILE A 49 -9.38 -21.79 2.53
C ILE A 49 -9.06 -22.59 3.79
N LEU A 50 -7.94 -22.30 4.47
CA LEU A 50 -7.51 -23.01 5.67
C LEU A 50 -8.52 -22.84 6.82
N ALA A 51 -9.01 -21.62 7.05
CA ALA A 51 -9.98 -21.36 8.10
C ALA A 51 -11.35 -22.03 7.84
N VAL A 52 -11.83 -22.04 6.59
CA VAL A 52 -13.06 -22.79 6.23
C VAL A 52 -12.84 -24.30 6.41
N LEU A 53 -11.66 -24.82 6.05
CA LEU A 53 -11.32 -26.23 6.19
C LEU A 53 -11.28 -26.65 7.67
N VAL A 54 -10.65 -25.86 8.53
CA VAL A 54 -10.60 -26.13 9.97
C VAL A 54 -12.01 -26.15 10.58
N VAL A 55 -12.88 -25.22 10.21
CA VAL A 55 -14.27 -25.19 10.71
C VAL A 55 -15.10 -26.34 10.13
N ALA A 56 -14.87 -26.73 8.88
CA ALA A 56 -15.53 -27.87 8.26
C ALA A 56 -15.19 -29.18 8.97
N VAL A 57 -13.93 -29.38 9.36
CA VAL A 57 -13.45 -30.61 10.03
C VAL A 57 -13.79 -30.63 11.52
N LEU A 58 -13.66 -29.48 12.20
CA LEU A 58 -13.72 -29.40 13.66
C LEU A 58 -15.05 -28.83 14.21
N PHE A 59 -16.06 -28.58 13.38
CA PHE A 59 -17.44 -28.19 13.72
C PHE A 59 -17.57 -27.15 14.86
N LEU A 60 -17.66 -27.61 16.12
CA LEU A 60 -17.83 -26.79 17.33
C LEU A 60 -16.50 -26.21 17.86
N PRO A 61 -15.48 -27.03 18.22
CA PRO A 61 -14.18 -26.49 18.64
C PRO A 61 -13.49 -25.67 17.55
N GLY A 62 -13.74 -25.94 16.27
CA GLY A 62 -13.18 -25.18 15.15
C GLY A 62 -13.57 -23.71 15.17
N ILE A 63 -14.79 -23.38 15.60
CA ILE A 63 -15.26 -22.00 15.73
C ILE A 63 -14.60 -21.30 16.91
N VAL A 64 -14.40 -22.00 18.03
CA VAL A 64 -13.74 -21.41 19.20
C VAL A 64 -12.31 -21.04 18.86
N VAL A 65 -11.59 -21.93 18.17
CA VAL A 65 -10.23 -21.65 17.67
C VAL A 65 -10.26 -20.52 16.63
N TYR A 66 -11.22 -20.53 15.71
CA TYR A 66 -11.38 -19.45 14.72
C TYR A 66 -11.60 -18.10 15.38
N LEU A 67 -12.47 -18.00 16.40
CA LEU A 67 -12.75 -16.77 17.12
C LEU A 67 -11.53 -16.23 17.88
N ILE A 68 -10.63 -17.11 18.34
CA ILE A 68 -9.37 -16.73 18.97
C ILE A 68 -8.34 -16.28 17.94
N LEU A 69 -8.28 -16.94 16.78
CA LEU A 69 -7.35 -16.62 15.69
C LEU A 69 -7.82 -15.42 14.85
N ARG A 70 -9.07 -14.97 15.02
CA ARG A 70 -9.73 -13.93 14.24
C ARG A 70 -8.93 -12.61 14.32
N PRO A 71 -8.28 -12.16 13.24
CA PRO A 71 -7.51 -10.92 13.26
C PRO A 71 -8.45 -9.71 13.46
N PRO A 72 -8.10 -8.77 14.35
CA PRO A 72 -8.99 -7.65 14.72
C PRO A 72 -8.94 -6.46 13.75
N GLN A 73 -7.98 -6.41 12.83
CA GLN A 73 -7.76 -5.24 11.97
C GLN A 73 -8.49 -5.40 10.63
N THR A 74 -9.30 -4.40 10.29
CA THR A 74 -10.14 -4.37 9.10
C THR A 74 -9.48 -3.54 7.99
N MET A 75 -9.75 -3.87 6.73
CA MET A 75 -9.17 -3.16 5.58
C MET A 75 -9.55 -1.67 5.54
N GLU A 76 -10.65 -1.30 6.19
CA GLU A 76 -11.03 0.10 6.39
C GLU A 76 -10.01 0.87 7.24
N ASP A 77 -9.36 0.22 8.21
CA ASP A 77 -8.39 0.88 9.09
C ASP A 77 -7.12 1.29 8.35
N GLU A 78 -6.60 0.44 7.45
CA GLU A 78 -5.47 0.79 6.57
C GLU A 78 -5.79 1.99 5.67
N TYR A 79 -7.00 2.02 5.11
CA TYR A 79 -7.43 3.10 4.23
C TYR A 79 -7.61 4.43 4.98
N GLN A 80 -8.11 4.39 6.22
CA GLN A 80 -8.18 5.57 7.08
C GLN A 80 -6.78 6.08 7.46
N HIS A 81 -5.84 5.19 7.78
CA HIS A 81 -4.46 5.58 8.07
C HIS A 81 -3.76 6.21 6.86
N MET A 82 -3.96 5.67 5.66
CA MET A 82 -3.41 6.28 4.43
C MET A 82 -4.02 7.67 4.16
N LEU A 83 -5.33 7.84 4.32
CA LEU A 83 -5.99 9.15 4.17
C LEU A 83 -5.56 10.16 5.25
N GLU A 84 -5.34 9.71 6.48
CA GLU A 84 -4.82 10.55 7.57
C GLU A 84 -3.37 10.98 7.30
N GLU A 85 -2.53 10.08 6.80
CA GLU A 85 -1.15 10.38 6.42
C GLU A 85 -1.08 11.37 5.24
N GLU A 86 -1.91 11.19 4.21
CA GLU A 86 -2.03 12.11 3.07
C GLU A 86 -2.52 13.50 3.52
N ALA A 87 -3.55 13.55 4.38
CA ALA A 87 -4.07 14.81 4.92
C ALA A 87 -3.06 15.55 5.82
N LEU A 88 -2.26 14.79 6.58
CA LEU A 88 -1.23 15.36 7.46
C LEU A 88 -0.05 15.92 6.67
N LEU A 89 0.40 15.24 5.62
CA LEU A 89 1.47 15.71 4.74
C LEU A 89 1.06 16.98 3.98
N GLN A 90 -0.17 17.02 3.47
CA GLN A 90 -0.70 18.20 2.78
C GLN A 90 -0.78 19.44 3.68
N ALA A 91 -1.06 19.27 4.98
CA ALA A 91 -1.07 20.35 5.96
C ALA A 91 0.34 20.91 6.31
N ILE A 92 1.41 20.17 6.01
CA ILE A 92 2.80 20.58 6.24
C ILE A 92 3.35 21.33 5.01
N GLU A 93 3.01 20.90 3.79
CA GLU A 93 3.48 21.53 2.55
C GLU A 93 2.97 22.98 2.38
N GLU A 94 1.77 23.28 2.87
CA GLU A 94 1.13 24.58 2.67
C GLU A 94 1.69 25.72 3.54
N ARG A 95 2.67 25.44 4.41
CA ARG A 95 3.17 26.41 5.39
C ARG A 95 4.53 26.96 5.00
N SER A 96 4.54 28.11 4.33
CA SER A 96 5.76 28.87 4.13
C SER A 96 6.40 29.25 5.49
N ALA A 97 7.59 28.70 5.76
CA ALA A 97 8.32 28.92 7.01
C ALA A 97 9.44 29.93 6.80
N CYS A 98 9.66 30.79 7.80
CA CYS A 98 10.76 31.74 7.78
C CYS A 98 12.12 31.01 7.84
N PRO A 99 13.07 31.26 6.93
CA PRO A 99 14.39 30.61 6.94
C PRO A 99 15.26 31.00 8.15
N GLY A 100 14.92 32.08 8.85
CA GLY A 100 15.67 32.53 10.03
C GLY A 100 15.19 31.91 11.35
N CYS A 101 13.87 31.72 11.52
CA CYS A 101 13.30 31.29 12.81
C CYS A 101 12.35 30.09 12.70
N GLY A 102 12.11 29.55 11.51
CA GLY A 102 11.21 28.42 11.27
C GLY A 102 9.73 28.69 11.56
N ARG A 103 9.36 29.90 11.99
CA ARG A 103 7.95 30.24 12.26
C ARG A 103 7.17 30.43 10.97
N HIS A 104 5.87 30.15 11.06
CA HIS A 104 4.93 30.38 9.97
C HIS A 104 4.87 31.85 9.58
N THR A 105 4.91 32.09 8.27
CA THR A 105 4.83 33.43 7.70
C THR A 105 3.77 33.48 6.62
N ALA A 106 3.04 34.59 6.58
CA ALA A 106 2.07 34.81 5.52
C ALA A 106 2.78 35.22 4.23
N GLU A 107 2.13 34.96 3.10
CA GLU A 107 2.72 35.15 1.79
C GLU A 107 2.92 36.61 1.40
N ASP A 108 2.34 37.57 2.10
CA ASP A 108 2.46 39.01 1.79
C ASP A 108 3.45 39.75 2.70
N TRP A 109 4.14 39.03 3.60
CA TRP A 109 5.00 39.65 4.60
C TRP A 109 6.40 39.95 4.05
N ILE A 110 6.79 41.22 4.09
CA ILE A 110 8.12 41.67 3.63
C ILE A 110 9.20 41.34 4.67
N VAL A 111 8.85 41.36 5.96
CA VAL A 111 9.77 41.15 7.10
C VAL A 111 9.09 40.27 8.15
N CYS A 112 9.84 39.37 8.78
CA CYS A 112 9.34 38.56 9.88
C CYS A 112 9.16 39.42 11.13
N PRO A 113 7.99 39.41 11.81
CA PRO A 113 7.80 40.17 13.05
C PRO A 113 8.59 39.62 14.24
N ASN A 114 9.08 38.38 14.16
CA ASN A 114 9.74 37.72 15.29
C ASN A 114 11.28 37.78 15.22
N CYS A 115 11.87 37.56 14.04
CA CYS A 115 13.33 37.57 13.85
C CYS A 115 13.83 38.73 12.99
N TYR A 116 12.94 39.60 12.50
CA TYR A 116 13.26 40.73 11.61
C TYR A 116 14.00 40.36 10.32
N THR A 117 14.08 39.07 9.99
CA THR A 117 14.60 38.60 8.70
C THR A 117 13.70 39.08 7.57
N LYS A 118 14.31 39.55 6.49
CA LYS A 118 13.60 39.95 5.27
C LYS A 118 13.14 38.70 4.52
N LEU A 119 11.83 38.59 4.27
CA LEU A 119 11.25 37.44 3.57
C LEU A 119 11.05 37.68 2.08
N MET A 120 10.88 38.93 1.69
CA MET A 120 10.66 39.32 0.30
C MET A 120 11.67 40.35 -0.18
N LYS A 121 12.10 40.19 -1.43
CA LYS A 121 12.93 41.14 -2.16
C LYS A 121 12.12 41.71 -3.33
N SER A 122 12.33 42.99 -3.64
CA SER A 122 11.83 43.58 -4.89
C SER A 122 12.80 43.23 -6.02
N CYS A 123 12.27 42.79 -7.15
CA CYS A 123 13.08 42.60 -8.35
C CYS A 123 13.57 43.97 -8.87
N GLN A 124 14.86 44.08 -9.21
CA GLN A 124 15.44 45.32 -9.74
C GLN A 124 14.95 45.66 -11.16
N SER A 125 14.49 44.66 -11.93
CA SER A 125 14.01 44.87 -13.30
C SER A 125 12.53 45.25 -13.37
N CYS A 126 11.67 44.69 -12.50
CA CYS A 126 10.21 44.89 -12.58
C CYS A 126 9.58 45.50 -11.33
N GLY A 127 10.34 45.69 -10.24
CA GLY A 127 9.86 46.24 -8.98
C GLY A 127 8.92 45.36 -8.17
N ARG A 128 8.49 44.20 -8.68
CA ARG A 128 7.56 43.30 -7.98
C ARG A 128 8.23 42.55 -6.84
N LEU A 129 7.45 42.26 -5.79
CA LEU A 129 7.88 41.49 -4.62
C LEU A 129 8.00 40.01 -4.99
N MET A 130 9.08 39.37 -4.55
CA MET A 130 9.31 37.93 -4.71
C MET A 130 9.88 37.32 -3.42
N LYS A 131 9.58 36.03 -3.19
CA LYS A 131 10.11 35.25 -2.06
C LYS A 131 11.65 35.19 -2.13
N LEU A 132 12.33 35.40 -1.00
CA LEU A 132 13.80 35.37 -0.92
C LEU A 132 14.47 34.10 -1.49
N PRO A 133 13.97 32.87 -1.27
CA PRO A 133 14.64 31.65 -1.80
C PRO A 133 14.58 31.51 -3.32
N TRP A 134 13.77 32.30 -4.03
CA TRP A 134 13.67 32.20 -5.49
C TRP A 134 14.86 32.89 -6.16
N SER A 135 15.59 32.14 -7.01
CA SER A 135 16.73 32.66 -7.77
C SER A 135 16.35 33.34 -9.09
N LEU A 136 15.09 33.23 -9.50
CA LEU A 136 14.55 33.76 -10.75
C LEU A 136 13.24 34.49 -10.47
N CYS A 137 13.05 35.67 -11.06
CA CYS A 137 11.78 36.37 -10.92
C CYS A 137 10.69 35.69 -11.77
N PRO A 138 9.55 35.25 -11.19
CA PRO A 138 8.46 34.61 -11.95
C PRO A 138 7.77 35.55 -12.94
N TYR A 139 7.86 36.87 -12.72
CA TYR A 139 7.16 37.85 -13.53
C TYR A 139 7.96 38.36 -14.74
N CYS A 140 9.30 38.36 -14.65
CA CYS A 140 10.14 38.95 -15.69
C CYS A 140 11.33 38.08 -16.09
N GLY A 141 11.52 36.90 -15.47
CA GLY A 141 12.59 35.97 -15.81
C GLY A 141 14.01 36.49 -15.55
N THR A 142 14.18 37.65 -14.90
CA THR A 142 15.52 38.14 -14.56
C THR A 142 16.07 37.41 -13.34
N PRO A 143 17.31 36.91 -13.40
CA PRO A 143 17.98 36.32 -12.25
C PRO A 143 18.37 37.42 -11.24
N GLU A 144 18.45 37.05 -9.96
CA GLU A 144 18.85 38.00 -8.92
C GLU A 144 20.29 38.51 -9.12
N PRO A 145 20.54 39.84 -9.05
CA PRO A 145 21.89 40.38 -9.15
C PRO A 145 22.72 39.93 -7.94
N GLY A 146 23.70 39.06 -8.19
CA GLY A 146 24.59 38.50 -7.17
C GLY A 146 24.67 36.97 -7.16
N LYS A 147 23.70 36.27 -7.79
CA LYS A 147 23.82 34.82 -8.03
C LYS A 147 24.49 34.59 -9.37
N ARG A 148 25.75 34.18 -9.34
CA ARG A 148 26.56 33.95 -10.55
C ARG A 148 25.95 32.79 -11.34
N ILE A 149 25.70 32.99 -12.63
CA ILE A 149 25.10 31.98 -13.52
C ILE A 149 25.95 30.69 -13.59
N GLU A 150 27.25 30.78 -13.33
CA GLU A 150 28.18 29.65 -13.25
C GLU A 150 27.75 28.58 -12.20
N ASP A 151 27.16 29.00 -11.08
CA ASP A 151 26.68 28.07 -10.03
C ASP A 151 25.43 27.29 -10.47
N LEU A 152 24.61 27.87 -11.36
CA LEU A 152 23.44 27.18 -11.93
C LEU A 152 23.91 26.08 -12.88
N THR A 153 24.85 26.40 -13.77
CA THR A 153 25.41 25.43 -14.72
C THR A 153 26.12 24.26 -14.06
N TYR A 154 26.88 24.48 -12.97
CA TYR A 154 27.54 23.37 -12.27
C TYR A 154 26.54 22.43 -11.61
N SER A 155 25.48 22.97 -11.01
CA SER A 155 24.45 22.16 -10.35
C SER A 155 23.59 21.35 -11.32
N GLU A 156 23.34 21.87 -12.53
CA GLU A 156 22.65 21.16 -13.62
C GLU A 156 23.53 20.07 -14.22
N VAL A 157 24.81 20.37 -14.47
CA VAL A 157 25.77 19.37 -14.96
C VAL A 157 26.01 18.27 -13.92
N SER A 158 26.15 18.62 -12.64
CA SER A 158 26.36 17.62 -11.57
C SER A 158 25.16 16.68 -11.42
N ARG A 159 23.93 17.20 -11.56
CA ARG A 159 22.73 16.36 -11.57
C ARG A 159 22.67 15.46 -12.81
N ALA A 160 23.00 15.99 -13.98
CA ALA A 160 23.02 15.19 -15.21
C ALA A 160 24.08 14.07 -15.15
N VAL A 161 25.26 14.36 -14.59
CA VAL A 161 26.31 13.35 -14.37
C VAL A 161 25.84 12.28 -13.40
N ASN A 162 25.25 12.67 -12.27
CA ASN A 162 24.78 11.71 -11.27
C ASN A 162 23.62 10.83 -11.78
N ILE A 163 22.80 11.33 -12.70
CA ILE A 163 21.75 10.52 -13.36
C ILE A 163 22.37 9.56 -14.38
N GLN A 164 23.34 10.01 -15.16
CA GLN A 164 24.02 9.18 -16.16
C GLN A 164 24.76 8.00 -15.50
N GLU A 165 25.47 8.25 -14.39
CA GLU A 165 26.21 7.23 -13.65
C GLU A 165 25.26 6.15 -13.08
N VAL A 166 24.10 6.57 -12.56
CA VAL A 166 23.05 5.65 -12.07
C VAL A 166 22.42 4.83 -13.19
N GLU A 167 22.20 5.42 -14.37
CA GLU A 167 21.62 4.70 -15.52
C GLU A 167 22.61 3.69 -16.11
N ASP A 168 23.89 4.07 -16.18
CA ASP A 168 24.97 3.20 -16.64
C ASP A 168 25.16 2.01 -15.67
N ASP A 169 25.13 2.24 -14.35
CA ASP A 169 25.18 1.18 -13.33
C ASP A 169 23.98 0.23 -13.44
N LEU A 170 22.78 0.77 -13.65
CA LEU A 170 21.56 -0.03 -13.81
C LEU A 170 21.59 -0.88 -15.09
N GLU A 171 22.13 -0.34 -16.19
CA GLU A 171 22.28 -1.08 -17.45
C GLU A 171 23.32 -2.21 -17.34
N VAL A 172 24.38 -2.02 -16.55
CA VAL A 172 25.38 -3.05 -16.26
C VAL A 172 24.78 -4.17 -15.41
N ASP A 173 24.01 -3.86 -14.37
CA ASP A 173 23.32 -4.84 -13.54
C ASP A 173 22.29 -5.66 -14.35
N LEU A 174 21.52 -5.01 -15.23
CA LEU A 174 20.57 -5.68 -16.14
C LEU A 174 21.26 -6.59 -17.17
N LYS A 175 22.47 -6.26 -17.62
CA LYS A 175 23.25 -7.13 -18.51
C LYS A 175 23.80 -8.34 -17.77
N LEU A 176 24.27 -8.16 -16.53
CA LEU A 176 24.73 -9.25 -15.67
C LEU A 176 23.62 -10.26 -15.35
N GLU A 177 22.41 -9.79 -15.03
CA GLU A 177 21.26 -10.68 -14.79
C GLU A 177 20.82 -11.45 -16.05
N ARG A 178 20.99 -10.87 -17.25
CA ARG A 178 20.64 -11.52 -18.52
C ARG A 178 21.64 -12.62 -18.90
N GLU A 179 22.93 -12.43 -18.61
CA GLU A 179 23.95 -13.43 -18.90
C GLU A 179 23.82 -14.68 -18.01
N ASP A 180 23.47 -14.53 -16.73
CA ASP A 180 23.31 -15.65 -15.78
C ASP A 180 22.03 -16.50 -16.03
N ASN A 181 20.98 -15.89 -16.58
CA ASN A 181 19.70 -16.56 -16.84
C ASN A 181 19.57 -17.22 -18.23
N THR A 182 20.64 -17.30 -19.02
CA THR A 182 20.60 -17.99 -20.33
C THR A 182 20.90 -19.48 -20.14
N PRO A 183 19.91 -20.39 -20.28
CA PRO A 183 20.17 -21.82 -20.13
C PRO A 183 21.10 -22.30 -21.25
N PRO A 184 22.05 -23.22 -20.99
CA PRO A 184 22.92 -23.77 -22.02
C PRO A 184 22.11 -24.41 -23.16
N LEU A 185 22.31 -23.91 -24.37
CA LEU A 185 21.81 -24.50 -25.62
C LEU A 185 22.70 -25.68 -26.02
N ASP A 186 22.63 -26.78 -25.26
CA ASP A 186 23.13 -28.09 -25.65
C ASP A 186 22.24 -29.13 -24.95
N ASP A 187 21.10 -29.44 -25.58
CA ASP A 187 20.31 -30.67 -25.49
C ASP A 187 18.89 -30.41 -26.04
N LEU A 188 18.80 -30.01 -27.31
CA LEU A 188 17.54 -30.13 -28.06
C LEU A 188 17.57 -31.45 -28.82
N SER A 189 17.23 -32.52 -28.11
CA SER A 189 16.91 -33.83 -28.69
C SER A 189 15.63 -33.73 -29.52
N ASP A 190 15.64 -34.37 -30.69
CA ASP A 190 14.61 -34.40 -31.74
C ASP A 190 13.20 -34.92 -31.32
N GLU A 191 12.91 -35.08 -30.03
CA GLU A 191 11.65 -35.65 -29.51
C GLU A 191 10.49 -34.65 -29.36
N ASP A 192 10.77 -33.34 -29.31
CA ASP A 192 9.71 -32.31 -29.10
C ASP A 192 9.03 -31.83 -30.40
N LEU A 193 9.56 -32.17 -31.59
CA LEU A 193 8.99 -31.71 -32.86
C LEU A 193 7.75 -32.52 -33.32
N ILE A 194 7.44 -33.64 -32.66
CA ILE A 194 6.33 -34.53 -33.04
C ILE A 194 5.03 -34.24 -32.25
N ASN A 195 5.13 -33.64 -31.06
CA ASN A 195 3.95 -33.40 -30.19
C ASN A 195 3.23 -32.06 -30.46
N GLN A 196 3.55 -31.35 -31.54
CA GLN A 196 2.90 -30.08 -31.91
C GLN A 196 2.17 -30.09 -33.27
N LEU A 197 1.85 -31.27 -33.81
CA LEU A 197 0.83 -31.45 -34.85
C LEU A 197 -0.36 -32.24 -34.28
#